data_AF-A0A260UP53-F1
#
_entry.id   AF-A0A260UP53-F1
#
_cell.length_a   1.000
_cell.length_b   1.000
_cell.length_c   1.000
_cell.angle_alpha   90.00
_cell.angle_beta   90.00
_cell.angle_gamma   90.00
#
_symmetry.space_group_name_H-M   'P 1'
#
loop_
_entity.id
_entity.type
_entity.pdbx_description
1 polymer ?
#
loop_
_entity_poly.entity_id
_entity_poly.type
_entity_poly.pdbx_seq_one_letter_code
_entity_poly.pdbx_strand_id
1 'polypeptide(L)'
;MDGRGVATLDDEVHYDDPARHLVRRSALRLKLLDHSTTGAIVAVATSSLPEHVGGVRNWDYRYTWVRDAAFSTYVLRGIGLLSEADAFLRWTLTCAERDGKPSIMYTLVGGQPGEETEDPDSEGWSGSAPVPWGNGAAG
;
A
#
# COMPACT_ATOMS: atom_id res chain seq x y z
N MET A 1 -4.60 -19.68 5.51
CA MET A 1 -3.60 -18.83 4.83
C MET A 1 -3.03 -19.66 3.70
N ASP A 2 -3.30 -19.27 2.47
CA ASP A 2 -2.77 -19.92 1.30
C ASP A 2 -1.46 -19.22 0.92
N GLY A 3 -0.35 -19.95 0.90
CA GLY A 3 1.00 -19.44 0.69
C GLY A 3 1.28 -19.02 -0.76
N ARG A 4 0.32 -18.43 -1.47
CA ARG A 4 0.46 -17.98 -2.86
C ARG A 4 1.30 -16.71 -2.92
N GLY A 5 2.61 -16.91 -3.04
CA GLY A 5 3.55 -15.84 -3.28
C GLY A 5 3.45 -15.28 -4.70
N VAL A 6 4.29 -14.30 -5.00
CA VAL A 6 4.45 -13.67 -6.32
C VAL A 6 4.68 -14.68 -7.47
N ALA A 7 5.11 -15.91 -7.17
CA ALA A 7 5.48 -16.94 -8.15
C ALA A 7 4.32 -17.53 -8.96
N THR A 8 3.05 -17.38 -8.55
CA THR A 8 1.88 -17.99 -9.24
C THR A 8 1.12 -17.04 -10.17
N LEU A 9 1.59 -15.80 -10.34
CA LEU A 9 0.89 -14.77 -11.13
C LEU A 9 0.64 -15.15 -12.60
N ASP A 10 1.45 -16.03 -13.20
CA ASP A 10 1.28 -16.41 -14.61
C ASP A 10 0.04 -17.25 -14.88
N ASP A 11 -0.37 -18.08 -13.92
CA ASP A 11 -1.49 -19.01 -14.05
C ASP A 11 -2.82 -18.37 -13.57
N GLU A 12 -2.75 -17.31 -12.77
CA GLU A 12 -3.93 -16.71 -12.08
C GLU A 12 -4.44 -15.42 -12.74
N VAL A 13 -3.61 -14.72 -13.53
CA VAL A 13 -4.03 -13.46 -14.19
C VAL A 13 -4.81 -13.78 -15.46
N HIS A 14 -6.13 -13.62 -15.38
CA HIS A 14 -7.05 -13.77 -16.51
C HIS A 14 -7.22 -12.44 -17.25
N TYR A 15 -6.46 -12.25 -18.34
CA TYR A 15 -6.60 -11.07 -19.20
C TYR A 15 -6.17 -11.39 -20.65
N ASP A 16 -7.15 -11.61 -21.52
CA ASP A 16 -6.97 -12.06 -22.91
C ASP A 16 -6.94 -10.89 -23.92
N ASP A 17 -6.08 -9.90 -23.66
CA ASP A 17 -5.92 -8.69 -24.49
C ASP A 17 -4.43 -8.44 -24.82
N PRO A 18 -4.09 -7.79 -25.95
CA PRO A 18 -2.69 -7.44 -26.28
C PRO A 18 -1.92 -6.71 -25.17
N ALA A 19 -2.61 -5.96 -24.31
CA ALA A 19 -2.04 -5.27 -23.15
C ALA A 19 -1.77 -6.19 -21.94
N ARG A 20 -1.98 -7.52 -22.04
CA ARG A 20 -1.74 -8.51 -20.96
C ARG A 20 -0.40 -8.33 -20.26
N HIS A 21 0.67 -8.05 -21.01
CA HIS A 21 2.00 -7.84 -20.43
C HIS A 21 2.07 -6.60 -19.52
N LEU A 22 1.35 -5.52 -19.86
CA LEU A 22 1.25 -4.32 -19.02
C LEU A 22 0.42 -4.60 -17.77
N VAL A 23 -0.73 -5.27 -17.92
CA VAL A 23 -1.59 -5.66 -16.80
C VAL A 23 -0.83 -6.56 -15.83
N ARG A 24 -0.14 -7.59 -16.34
CA ARG A 24 0.70 -8.48 -15.52
C ARG A 24 1.79 -7.72 -14.77
N ARG A 25 2.50 -6.81 -15.44
CA ARG A 25 3.55 -6.02 -14.79
C ARG A 25 3.00 -5.09 -13.70
N SER A 26 1.82 -4.52 -13.91
CA SER A 26 1.14 -3.71 -12.89
C SER A 26 0.63 -4.55 -11.73
N ALA A 27 0.00 -5.71 -12.01
CA ALA A 27 -0.45 -6.66 -10.99
C ALA A 27 0.71 -7.13 -10.11
N LEU A 28 1.88 -7.40 -10.70
CA LEU A 28 3.10 -7.73 -9.97
C LEU A 28 3.49 -6.62 -8.97
N ARG A 29 3.40 -5.35 -9.38
CA ARG A 29 3.70 -4.23 -8.47
C ARG A 29 2.71 -4.16 -7.32
N LEU A 30 1.41 -4.30 -7.59
CA LEU A 30 0.39 -4.32 -6.55
C LEU A 30 0.59 -5.50 -5.59
N LYS A 31 0.94 -6.68 -6.09
CA LYS A 31 1.27 -7.85 -5.27
C LYS A 31 2.54 -7.69 -4.45
N LEU A 32 3.48 -6.84 -4.85
CA LEU A 32 4.65 -6.50 -4.02
C LEU A 32 4.30 -5.54 -2.87
N LEU A 33 3.13 -4.90 -2.93
CA LEU A 33 2.60 -4.03 -1.85
C LEU A 33 1.67 -4.79 -0.89
N ASP A 34 1.36 -6.05 -1.18
CA ASP A 34 0.54 -6.94 -0.37
C ASP A 34 1.33 -7.51 0.82
N HIS A 35 0.85 -7.24 2.03
CA HIS A 35 1.38 -7.80 3.25
C HIS A 35 0.59 -9.05 3.65
N SER A 36 0.92 -10.16 2.99
CA SER A 36 0.18 -11.43 3.04
C SER A 36 -0.04 -12.00 4.45
N THR A 37 0.82 -11.67 5.41
CA THR A 37 0.68 -12.08 6.82
C THR A 37 -0.55 -11.45 7.49
N THR A 38 -0.85 -10.18 7.18
CA THR A 38 -1.98 -9.46 7.81
C THR A 38 -3.16 -9.24 6.87
N GLY A 39 -2.92 -9.22 5.55
CA GLY A 39 -3.89 -8.78 4.55
C GLY A 39 -3.88 -7.26 4.30
N ALA A 40 -2.98 -6.52 4.95
CA ALA A 40 -2.79 -5.09 4.68
C ALA A 40 -2.16 -4.89 3.29
N ILE A 41 -2.46 -3.77 2.63
CA ILE A 41 -1.82 -3.37 1.36
C ILE A 41 -1.25 -1.98 1.52
N VAL A 42 0.07 -1.86 1.41
CA VAL A 42 0.75 -0.58 1.58
C VAL A 42 0.52 0.33 0.37
N ALA A 43 0.39 1.64 0.59
CA ALA A 43 0.22 2.60 -0.51
C ALA A 43 1.48 2.63 -1.39
N VAL A 44 2.67 2.77 -0.78
CA VAL A 44 3.96 2.71 -1.47
C VAL A 44 5.01 2.10 -0.54
N ALA A 45 5.95 1.33 -1.09
CA ALA A 45 7.05 0.72 -0.34
C ALA A 45 8.22 1.69 -0.03
N THR A 46 7.96 2.99 0.04
CA THR A 46 8.99 4.03 0.26
C THR A 46 8.46 5.11 1.20
N SER A 47 9.37 5.70 1.97
CA SER A 47 9.12 6.93 2.72
C SER A 47 9.88 8.09 2.08
N SER A 48 9.43 9.32 2.28
CA SER A 48 10.25 10.52 2.06
C SER A 48 10.72 10.77 0.63
N LEU A 49 10.11 10.11 -0.36
CA LEU A 49 10.40 10.39 -1.76
C LEU A 49 9.52 11.56 -2.24
N PRO A 50 10.11 12.53 -2.96
CA PRO A 50 9.38 13.71 -3.36
C PRO A 50 8.43 13.44 -4.53
N GLU A 51 7.24 14.06 -4.50
CA GLU A 51 6.38 14.16 -5.68
C GLU A 51 7.08 14.88 -6.85
N HIS A 52 7.93 15.87 -6.53
CA HIS A 52 8.78 16.60 -7.46
C HIS A 52 10.10 16.99 -6.77
N VAL A 53 11.23 16.79 -7.45
CA VAL A 53 12.58 17.11 -6.91
C VAL A 53 12.64 18.55 -6.37
N GLY A 54 13.15 18.71 -5.15
CA GLY A 54 13.23 19.98 -4.43
C GLY A 54 11.89 20.47 -3.84
N GLY A 55 10.81 19.71 -4.02
CA GLY A 55 9.52 19.97 -3.40
C GLY A 55 9.45 19.51 -1.95
N VAL A 56 8.38 19.95 -1.26
CA VAL A 56 8.13 19.65 0.16
C VAL A 56 7.14 18.49 0.38
N ARG A 57 6.54 17.97 -0.69
CA ARG A 57 5.56 16.88 -0.64
C ARG A 57 6.28 15.54 -0.68
N ASN A 58 6.89 15.19 0.45
CA ASN A 58 7.82 14.06 0.59
C ASN A 58 7.26 13.07 1.63
N TRP A 59 5.98 12.72 1.57
CA TRP A 59 5.34 11.99 2.68
C TRP A 59 5.90 10.57 2.92
N ASP A 60 5.77 10.05 4.15
CA ASP A 60 5.91 8.62 4.41
C ASP A 60 4.64 7.89 3.92
N TYR A 61 4.79 7.11 2.86
CA TYR A 61 3.69 6.37 2.23
C TYR A 61 3.66 4.88 2.61
N ARG A 62 4.46 4.45 3.59
CA ARG A 62 4.57 3.04 4.02
C ARG A 62 3.39 2.55 4.87
N TYR A 63 2.25 3.23 4.80
CA TYR A 63 1.02 2.89 5.49
C TYR A 63 -0.02 2.31 4.53
N THR A 64 -0.99 1.59 5.08
CA THR A 64 -2.17 1.16 4.33
C THR A 64 -3.20 2.27 4.34
N TRP A 65 -3.21 3.08 3.29
CA TRP A 65 -4.31 4.00 3.02
C TRP A 65 -5.53 3.21 2.54
N VAL A 66 -6.64 3.29 3.28
CA VAL A 66 -7.81 2.42 3.04
C VAL A 66 -8.34 2.60 1.61
N ARG A 67 -8.33 3.84 1.08
CA ARG A 67 -8.75 4.15 -0.28
C ARG A 67 -7.86 3.49 -1.34
N ASP A 68 -6.55 3.63 -1.20
CA ASP A 68 -5.55 3.17 -2.17
C ASP A 68 -5.51 1.63 -2.21
N ALA A 69 -5.62 0.99 -1.04
CA ALA A 69 -5.75 -0.45 -0.92
C ALA A 69 -7.10 -0.96 -1.49
N ALA A 70 -8.20 -0.22 -1.33
CA ALA A 70 -9.49 -0.56 -1.95
C ALA A 70 -9.42 -0.52 -3.49
N PHE A 71 -8.73 0.45 -4.09
CA PHE A 71 -8.53 0.46 -5.55
C PHE A 71 -7.64 -0.68 -6.03
N SER A 72 -6.56 -0.97 -5.28
CA SER A 72 -5.67 -2.09 -5.60
C SER A 72 -6.40 -3.42 -5.58
N THR A 73 -7.18 -3.69 -4.53
CA THR A 73 -7.98 -4.92 -4.41
C THR A 73 -9.10 -5.01 -5.43
N TYR A 74 -9.74 -3.89 -5.79
CA TYR A 74 -10.74 -3.86 -6.87
C TYR A 74 -10.14 -4.38 -8.19
N VAL A 75 -8.95 -3.91 -8.55
CA VAL A 75 -8.27 -4.34 -9.79
C VAL A 75 -7.76 -5.78 -9.69
N LEU A 76 -7.12 -6.16 -8.57
CA LEU A 76 -6.63 -7.53 -8.35
C LEU A 76 -7.77 -8.56 -8.45
N ARG A 77 -8.93 -8.25 -7.83
CA ARG A 77 -10.13 -9.07 -7.95
C ARG A 77 -10.61 -9.19 -9.39
N GLY A 78 -10.58 -8.11 -10.16
CA GLY A 78 -10.99 -8.08 -11.56
C GLY A 78 -10.15 -8.97 -12.48
N ILE A 79 -8.92 -9.30 -12.10
CA ILE A 79 -8.01 -10.16 -12.87
C ILE A 79 -7.83 -11.56 -12.29
N GLY A 80 -8.62 -11.96 -11.29
CA GLY A 80 -8.64 -13.32 -10.72
C GLY A 80 -7.95 -13.49 -9.36
N LEU A 81 -7.32 -12.45 -8.82
CA LEU A 81 -6.61 -12.48 -7.54
C LEU A 81 -7.57 -12.14 -6.39
N LEU A 82 -8.38 -13.14 -6.00
CA LEU A 82 -9.48 -12.98 -5.05
C LEU A 82 -9.04 -13.00 -3.58
N SER A 83 -7.99 -13.76 -3.26
CA SER A 83 -7.51 -13.95 -1.88
C SER A 83 -7.08 -12.65 -1.20
N GLU A 84 -6.47 -11.75 -1.97
CA GLU A 84 -5.95 -10.46 -1.52
C GLU A 84 -7.11 -9.53 -1.16
N ALA A 85 -8.17 -9.54 -1.98
CA ALA A 85 -9.37 -8.75 -1.71
C ALA A 85 -10.08 -9.21 -0.42
N ASP A 86 -10.23 -10.53 -0.24
CA ASP A 86 -10.84 -11.09 0.96
C ASP A 86 -10.00 -10.84 2.22
N ALA A 87 -8.67 -10.97 2.11
CA ALA A 87 -7.75 -10.70 3.21
C ALA A 87 -7.79 -9.23 3.62
N PHE A 88 -7.71 -8.30 2.67
CA PHE A 88 -7.78 -6.87 2.91
C PHE A 88 -9.12 -6.43 3.51
N LEU A 89 -10.23 -6.94 2.98
CA LEU A 89 -11.55 -6.62 3.51
C LEU A 89 -11.68 -7.07 4.97
N ARG A 90 -11.29 -8.32 5.27
CA ARG A 90 -11.30 -8.84 6.63
C ARG A 90 -10.43 -7.99 7.55
N TRP A 91 -9.20 -7.70 7.13
CA TRP A 91 -8.25 -6.91 7.91
C TRP A 91 -8.77 -5.49 8.21
N THR A 92 -9.34 -4.81 7.21
CA THR A 92 -9.89 -3.45 7.36
C THR A 92 -11.09 -3.43 8.30
N LEU A 93 -12.01 -4.39 8.16
CA LEU A 93 -13.17 -4.50 9.05
C LEU A 93 -12.75 -4.79 10.50
N THR A 94 -11.76 -5.66 10.71
CA THR A 94 -11.20 -5.92 12.05
C THR A 94 -10.59 -4.66 12.66
N CYS A 95 -9.86 -3.85 11.88
CA CYS A 95 -9.31 -2.58 12.36
C CYS A 95 -10.41 -1.58 12.72
N ALA A 96 -11.42 -1.43 11.85
CA ALA A 96 -12.53 -0.51 12.06
C ALA A 96 -13.41 -0.91 13.25
N GLU A 97 -13.64 -2.21 13.46
CA GLU A 97 -14.37 -2.73 14.62
C GLU A 97 -13.61 -2.47 15.92
N ARG A 98 -12.30 -2.77 15.95
CA ARG A 98 -11.45 -2.50 17.12
C ARG A 98 -11.43 -1.02 17.49
N ASP A 99 -11.38 -0.13 16.50
CA ASP A 99 -11.27 1.32 16.70
C ASP A 99 -12.63 2.03 16.80
N GLY A 100 -13.73 1.29 16.61
CA GLY A 100 -15.11 1.80 16.59
C GLY A 100 -15.48 2.64 15.35
N LYS A 101 -14.51 2.93 14.47
CA LYS A 101 -14.67 3.61 13.19
C LYS A 101 -13.48 3.30 12.27
N PRO A 102 -13.63 3.43 10.94
CA PRO A 102 -12.48 3.35 10.04
C PRO A 102 -11.57 4.59 10.18
N SER A 103 -10.26 4.37 10.16
CA SER A 103 -9.24 5.42 9.98
C SER A 103 -8.96 5.65 8.49
N ILE A 104 -8.34 6.80 8.18
CA ILE A 104 -7.87 7.12 6.83
C ILE A 104 -6.78 6.11 6.39
N MET A 105 -5.90 5.77 7.33
CA MET A 105 -4.82 4.81 7.12
C MET A 105 -4.48 4.05 8.41
N TYR A 106 -3.74 2.96 8.26
CA TYR A 106 -3.21 2.16 9.36
C TYR A 106 -1.76 1.71 9.07
N THR A 107 -1.03 1.33 10.11
CA THR A 107 0.20 0.53 9.97
C THR A 107 -0.12 -0.86 9.44
N LEU A 108 0.88 -1.63 8.98
CA LEU A 108 0.67 -2.98 8.43
C LEU A 108 0.05 -3.98 9.42
N VAL A 109 0.24 -3.75 10.71
CA VAL A 109 -0.34 -4.53 11.82
C VAL A 109 -1.67 -3.96 12.31
N GLY A 110 -2.20 -2.96 11.60
CA GLY A 110 -3.50 -2.36 11.85
C GLY A 110 -3.51 -1.28 12.93
N GLY A 111 -2.38 -0.83 13.45
CA GLY A 111 -2.32 0.30 14.41
C GLY A 111 -2.43 1.66 13.72
N GLN A 112 -2.44 2.75 14.49
CA GLN A 112 -2.32 4.10 13.92
C GLN A 112 -0.85 4.40 13.58
N PRO A 113 -0.57 5.15 12.51
CA PRO A 113 0.74 5.76 12.31
C PRO A 113 1.17 6.58 13.53
N GLY A 114 2.48 6.68 13.76
CA GLY A 114 3.01 7.58 14.78
C GLY A 114 2.84 9.04 14.39
N GLU A 115 3.05 9.92 15.36
CA GLU A 115 3.18 11.37 15.11
C GLU A 115 4.26 11.61 14.06
N GLU A 116 3.99 12.53 13.13
CA GLU A 116 4.95 12.88 12.08
C GLU A 116 6.14 13.62 12.70
N THR A 117 7.34 13.16 12.39
CA THR A 117 8.60 13.82 12.75
C THR A 117 9.44 14.06 11.51
N GLU A 118 10.24 15.12 11.51
CA GLU A 118 11.19 15.39 10.43
C GLU A 118 12.60 14.97 10.84
N ASP A 119 13.38 14.46 9.90
CA ASP A 119 14.82 14.24 10.05
C ASP A 119 15.59 15.47 9.54
N PRO A 120 16.09 16.35 10.45
CA PRO A 120 16.75 17.60 10.06
C PRO A 120 18.17 17.40 9.53
N ASP A 121 18.78 16.23 9.75
CA ASP A 121 20.15 15.93 9.35
C ASP A 121 20.21 15.30 7.94
N SER A 122 19.06 14.96 7.37
CA SER A 122 18.95 14.39 6.02
C SER A 122 18.65 15.47 4.98
N GLU A 123 19.49 15.56 3.95
CA GLU A 123 19.24 16.43 2.78
C GLU A 123 18.04 15.94 1.93
N GLY A 124 17.56 14.72 2.18
CA GLY A 124 16.50 14.09 1.41
C GLY A 124 16.94 13.66 0.00
N TRP A 125 16.07 12.92 -0.68
CA TRP A 125 16.42 12.37 -1.99
C TRP A 125 16.55 13.50 -3.03
N SER A 126 17.69 13.57 -3.72
CA SER A 126 18.03 14.64 -4.66
C SER A 126 17.93 16.05 -4.05
N GLY A 127 18.27 16.20 -2.76
CA GLY A 127 18.20 17.48 -2.05
C GLY A 127 16.77 17.94 -1.73
N SER A 128 15.81 17.01 -1.70
CA SER A 128 14.39 17.30 -1.45
C SER A 128 14.08 17.14 0.04
N ALA A 129 14.10 18.27 0.76
CA ALA A 129 13.67 18.37 2.15
C ALA A 129 12.24 18.95 2.23
N PRO A 130 11.46 18.66 3.30
CA PRO A 130 11.82 17.88 4.49
C PRO A 130 11.78 16.36 4.25
N VAL A 131 12.32 15.59 5.22
CA VAL A 131 12.31 14.11 5.25
C VAL A 131 11.43 13.64 6.42
N PRO A 132 10.11 13.51 6.21
CA PRO A 132 9.19 13.12 7.27
C PRO A 132 9.14 11.61 7.50
N TRP A 133 9.01 11.24 8.77
CA TRP A 133 8.73 9.90 9.29
C TRP A 133 7.39 9.93 9.99
N GLY A 134 6.46 9.03 9.63
CA GLY A 134 5.07 9.22 10.04
C GLY A 134 4.24 9.90 8.96
N ASN A 135 2.96 10.12 9.25
CA ASN A 135 2.08 10.78 8.28
C ASN A 135 1.02 11.61 9.01
N GLY A 136 1.11 12.93 8.90
CA GLY A 136 0.23 13.87 9.57
C GLY A 136 -1.25 13.78 9.17
N ALA A 137 -1.59 13.07 8.09
CA ALA A 137 -2.99 12.82 7.73
C ALA A 137 -3.66 11.73 8.60
N ALA A 138 -2.93 11.06 9.49
CA ALA A 138 -3.46 10.02 10.37
C ALA A 138 -4.45 10.57 11.42
N GLY A 139 -4.38 11.87 11.71
CA GLY A 139 -5.25 12.57 12.66
C GLY A 139 -4.58 12.91 13.98
#